data_AF-A0A9C8A9V7-F1
#
_entry.id   AF-A0A9C8A9V7-F1
#
_cell.length_a   1.000
_cell.length_b   1.000
_cell.length_c   1.000
_cell.angle_alpha   90.00
_cell.angle_beta   90.00
_cell.angle_gamma   90.00
#
_symmetry.space_group_name_H-M   'P 1'
#
loop_
_entity.id
_entity.type
_entity.pdbx_description
1 polymer ?
#
loop_
_entity_poly.entity_id
_entity_poly.type
_entity_poly.pdbx_seq_one_letter_code
_entity_poly.pdbx_strand_id
1 'polypeptide(L)'
;MRAHFVRQGTTADQAMIKHLSRIGKEAKNWTVVTSDREILVEAKSAHSQILRSSQFAAQLKSVKSRISSDADKGDAPEVPEGEVDYWLDQFNGNE
;
A
#
# COMPACT_ATOMS: atom_id res chain seq x y z
N MET A 1 6.66 4.39 -5.09
CA MET A 1 5.53 5.19 -4.58
C MET A 1 5.95 6.65 -4.53
N ARG A 2 5.14 7.58 -5.05
CA ARG A 2 5.45 9.02 -5.02
C ARG A 2 4.38 9.74 -4.22
N ALA A 3 4.77 10.45 -3.15
CA ALA A 3 3.89 11.36 -2.43
C ALA A 3 3.94 12.75 -3.06
N HIS A 4 2.80 13.45 -3.10
CA HIS A 4 2.72 14.83 -3.58
C HIS A 4 2.10 15.70 -2.49
N PHE A 5 2.85 16.68 -2.01
CA PHE A 5 2.40 17.63 -0.98
C PHE A 5 1.92 18.92 -1.64
N VAL A 6 0.81 19.46 -1.16
CA VAL A 6 0.20 20.70 -1.71
C VAL A 6 0.64 21.91 -0.90
N ARG A 7 0.76 23.08 -1.54
CA ARG A 7 1.10 24.33 -0.83
C ARG A 7 -0.03 24.73 0.12
N GLN A 8 0.32 25.49 1.15
CA GLN A 8 -0.67 26.12 2.02
C GLN A 8 -1.63 27.01 1.21
N GLY A 9 -2.93 26.88 1.49
CA GLY A 9 -4.00 27.56 0.76
C GLY A 9 -4.48 26.83 -0.51
N THR A 10 -4.03 25.60 -0.76
CA THR A 10 -4.61 24.73 -1.80
C THR A 10 -5.03 23.42 -1.16
N THR A 11 -6.18 22.87 -1.57
CA THR A 11 -6.65 21.57 -1.05
C THR A 11 -6.07 20.42 -1.86
N ALA A 12 -6.10 19.22 -1.27
CA ALA A 12 -5.76 17.99 -1.99
C ALA A 12 -6.68 17.78 -3.19
N ASP A 13 -7.97 18.08 -3.04
CA ASP A 13 -8.98 17.92 -4.10
C ASP A 13 -8.66 18.81 -5.30
N GLN A 14 -8.35 20.08 -5.05
CA GLN A 14 -7.95 21.04 -6.09
C GLN A 14 -6.68 20.56 -6.83
N ALA A 15 -5.70 20.02 -6.11
CA ALA A 15 -4.48 19.50 -6.72
C ALA A 15 -4.75 18.24 -7.55
N MET A 16 -5.64 17.36 -7.11
CA MET A 16 -6.04 16.17 -7.84
C MET A 16 -6.83 16.53 -9.11
N ILE A 17 -7.80 17.43 -9.02
CA ILE A 17 -8.57 17.94 -10.16
C ILE A 17 -7.64 18.59 -11.19
N LYS A 18 -6.72 19.46 -10.74
CA LYS A 18 -5.71 20.07 -11.61
C LYS A 18 -4.78 19.03 -12.24
N HIS A 19 -4.48 17.95 -11.53
CA HIS A 19 -3.67 16.87 -12.07
C HIS A 19 -4.43 16.10 -13.17
N LEU A 20 -5.69 15.74 -12.93
CA LEU A 20 -6.57 15.06 -13.88
C LEU A 20 -6.77 15.88 -15.15
N SER A 21 -7.02 17.18 -15.02
CA SER A 21 -7.15 18.06 -16.18
C SER A 21 -5.83 18.21 -16.95
N ARG A 22 -4.69 18.26 -16.24
CA ARG A 22 -3.35 18.35 -16.87
C ARG A 22 -2.99 17.12 -17.70
N ILE A 23 -3.31 15.91 -17.22
CA ILE A 23 -3.04 14.67 -17.97
C ILE A 23 -4.06 14.45 -19.11
N GLY A 24 -5.23 15.09 -19.04
CA GLY A 24 -6.19 15.18 -20.12
C GLY A 24 -6.64 13.81 -20.63
N LYS A 25 -6.37 13.51 -21.91
CA LYS A 25 -6.77 12.24 -22.54
C LYS A 25 -6.12 11.00 -21.93
N GLU A 26 -4.99 11.16 -21.22
CA GLU A 26 -4.34 10.07 -20.52
C GLU A 26 -5.09 9.66 -19.25
N ALA A 27 -5.97 10.52 -18.71
CA ALA A 27 -6.73 10.26 -17.50
C ALA A 27 -7.53 8.95 -17.56
N LYS A 28 -7.96 8.52 -18.75
CA LYS A 28 -8.65 7.24 -18.96
C LYS A 28 -7.83 6.01 -18.57
N ASN A 29 -6.51 6.12 -18.58
CA ASN A 29 -5.58 5.04 -18.20
C ASN A 29 -5.30 5.03 -16.68
N TRP A 30 -5.86 5.98 -15.93
CA TRP A 30 -5.62 6.15 -14.50
C TRP A 30 -6.81 5.65 -13.69
N THR A 31 -6.52 5.01 -12.57
CA THR A 31 -7.51 4.66 -11.55
C THR A 31 -7.42 5.66 -10.41
N VAL A 32 -8.49 6.43 -10.20
CA VAL A 32 -8.61 7.38 -9.10
C VAL A 32 -9.24 6.69 -7.90
N VAL A 33 -8.51 6.66 -6.78
CA VAL A 33 -9.02 6.14 -5.51
C VAL A 33 -9.48 7.30 -4.64
N THR A 34 -10.78 7.40 -4.37
CA THR A 34 -11.32 8.47 -3.52
C THR A 34 -12.67 8.12 -2.91
N SER A 35 -13.02 8.79 -1.81
CA SER A 35 -14.35 8.81 -1.21
C SER A 35 -15.09 10.12 -1.46
N ASP A 36 -14.38 11.17 -1.89
CA ASP A 36 -14.93 12.51 -2.09
C ASP A 36 -15.79 12.60 -3.36
N ARG A 37 -16.98 13.21 -3.26
CA ARG A 37 -17.92 13.34 -4.38
C ARG A 37 -17.43 14.29 -5.47
N GLU A 38 -16.72 15.35 -5.14
CA GLU A 38 -16.22 16.34 -6.10
C GLU A 38 -15.18 15.69 -7.02
N ILE A 39 -14.20 14.99 -6.44
CA ILE A 39 -13.17 14.26 -7.19
C ILE A 39 -13.79 13.17 -8.07
N LEU A 40 -14.87 12.51 -7.62
CA LEU A 40 -15.53 11.47 -8.40
C LEU A 40 -16.22 12.02 -9.66
N VAL A 41 -16.83 13.20 -9.54
CA VAL A 41 -17.45 13.88 -10.69
C VAL A 41 -16.37 14.24 -11.70
N GLU A 42 -15.25 14.78 -11.24
CA GLU A 42 -14.13 15.15 -12.12
C GLU A 42 -13.41 13.95 -12.73
N ALA A 43 -13.17 12.89 -11.96
CA ALA A 43 -12.60 11.66 -12.48
C ALA A 43 -13.50 11.04 -13.55
N LYS A 44 -14.82 11.13 -13.37
CA LYS A 44 -15.80 10.66 -14.35
C LYS A 44 -15.82 11.53 -15.60
N SER A 45 -15.74 12.85 -15.47
CA SER A 45 -15.65 13.76 -16.62
C SER A 45 -14.36 13.56 -17.42
N ALA A 46 -13.26 13.21 -16.73
CA ALA A 46 -11.97 12.86 -17.34
C ALA A 46 -11.91 11.41 -17.87
N HIS A 47 -13.00 10.64 -17.79
CA HIS A 47 -13.08 9.22 -18.18
C HIS A 47 -12.10 8.28 -17.46
N SER A 48 -11.60 8.67 -16.29
CA SER A 48 -10.76 7.82 -15.44
C SER A 48 -11.54 6.64 -14.87
N GLN A 49 -10.82 5.56 -14.56
CA GLN A 49 -11.36 4.50 -13.74
C GLN A 49 -11.51 5.01 -12.29
N ILE A 50 -12.54 4.55 -11.60
CA ILE A 50 -12.86 4.99 -10.25
C ILE A 50 -12.86 3.79 -9.31
N LEU A 51 -12.18 3.93 -8.18
CA LEU A 51 -12.20 2.96 -7.09
C LEU A 51 -12.56 3.68 -5.78
N ARG A 52 -13.55 3.18 -5.05
CA ARG A 52 -13.94 3.77 -3.77
C ARG A 52 -12.88 3.48 -2.70
N SER A 53 -12.59 4.45 -1.85
CA SER A 53 -11.62 4.28 -0.75
C SER A 53 -11.93 3.08 0.14
N SER A 54 -13.22 2.81 0.41
CA SER A 54 -13.64 1.64 1.20
C SER A 54 -13.32 0.30 0.51
N GLN A 55 -13.50 0.22 -0.81
CA GLN A 55 -13.17 -0.96 -1.60
C GLN A 55 -11.65 -1.16 -1.67
N PHE A 56 -10.90 -0.08 -1.89
CA PHE A 56 -9.45 -0.12 -1.88
C PHE A 56 -8.91 -0.57 -0.50
N ALA A 57 -9.46 -0.05 0.59
CA ALA A 57 -9.08 -0.47 1.94
C ALA A 57 -9.37 -1.96 2.19
N ALA A 58 -10.48 -2.49 1.69
CA ALA A 58 -10.78 -3.92 1.77
C ALA A 58 -9.79 -4.77 0.95
N GLN A 59 -9.43 -4.33 -0.26
CA GLN A 59 -8.40 -4.98 -1.08
C GLN A 59 -7.03 -4.96 -0.41
N LEU A 60 -6.66 -3.84 0.22
CA LEU A 60 -5.40 -3.73 0.94
C LEU A 60 -5.34 -4.67 2.14
N LYS A 61 -6.44 -4.82 2.89
CA LYS A 61 -6.55 -5.77 4.00
C LYS A 61 -6.43 -7.23 3.53
N SER A 62 -7.07 -7.59 2.42
CA SER A 62 -6.99 -8.95 1.89
C SER A 62 -5.57 -9.29 1.40
N VAL A 63 -4.90 -8.34 0.74
CA VAL A 63 -3.49 -8.48 0.34
C VAL A 63 -2.59 -8.61 1.57
N LYS A 64 -2.77 -7.76 2.60
CA LYS A 64 -2.00 -7.85 3.85
C LYS A 64 -2.15 -9.21 4.51
N SER A 65 -3.39 -9.72 4.61
CA SER A 65 -3.67 -11.05 5.17
C SER A 65 -2.94 -12.16 4.40
N ARG A 66 -2.96 -12.12 3.06
CA ARG A 66 -2.23 -13.09 2.22
C ARG A 66 -0.72 -13.03 2.41
N ILE A 67 -0.15 -11.83 2.47
CA ILE A 67 1.29 -11.63 2.70
C ILE A 67 1.69 -12.18 4.08
N SER A 68 0.87 -11.92 5.10
CA SER A 68 1.11 -12.46 6.44
C SER A 68 1.03 -13.99 6.50
N SER A 69 0.13 -14.61 5.72
CA SER A 69 0.02 -16.07 5.66
C SER A 69 1.11 -16.76 4.81
N ASP A 70 1.72 -16.05 3.86
CA ASP A 70 2.87 -16.57 3.07
C ASP A 70 4.21 -16.34 3.79
N ALA A 71 4.33 -15.30 4.62
CA ALA A 71 5.49 -15.09 5.47
C ALA A 71 5.64 -16.18 6.56
N ASP A 72 4.55 -16.87 6.90
CA ASP A 72 4.52 -18.03 7.82
C ASP A 72 4.78 -19.37 7.10
N LYS A 73 5.01 -19.33 5.77
CA LYS A 73 5.38 -20.47 4.93
C LYS A 73 6.80 -20.36 4.36
N GLY A 74 7.59 -19.40 4.82
CA GLY A 74 9.04 -19.53 4.70
C GLY A 74 9.47 -20.54 5.74
N ASP A 75 10.19 -21.59 5.32
CA ASP A 75 10.84 -22.58 6.20
C ASP A 75 11.27 -21.90 7.50
N ALA A 76 10.46 -22.02 8.56
CA ALA A 76 11.02 -21.92 9.88
C ALA A 76 11.93 -23.15 9.92
N PRO A 77 13.27 -23.00 9.94
CA PRO A 77 14.09 -24.16 10.17
C PRO A 77 13.58 -24.77 11.46
N GLU A 78 13.13 -26.03 11.40
CA GLU A 78 12.82 -26.79 12.60
C GLU A 78 14.14 -26.83 13.37
N VAL A 79 14.30 -25.90 14.31
CA VAL A 79 15.48 -25.81 15.16
C VAL A 79 15.50 -27.13 15.92
N PRO A 80 16.47 -28.02 15.69
CA PRO A 80 16.52 -29.30 16.37
C PRO A 80 16.56 -29.06 17.87
N GLU A 81 15.79 -29.85 18.64
CA GLU A 81 15.85 -29.82 20.09
C GLU A 81 17.32 -30.02 20.52
N GLY A 82 17.92 -28.98 21.12
CA GLY A 82 19.32 -28.97 21.57
C GLY A 82 20.28 -28.07 20.78
N GLU A 83 19.88 -27.46 19.65
CA GLU A 83 20.76 -26.51 18.93
C GLU A 83 21.05 -25.27 19.80
N VAL A 84 20.05 -24.78 20.53
CA VAL A 84 20.19 -23.65 21.47
C VAL A 84 21.17 -23.99 22.59
N ASP A 85 21.11 -25.21 23.12
CA ASP A 85 22.01 -25.67 24.19
C ASP A 85 23.45 -25.80 23.71
N TYR A 86 23.66 -26.32 22.49
CA TYR A 86 24.96 -26.38 21.85
C TYR A 86 25.61 -25.00 21.71
N TRP A 87 24.84 -24.01 21.25
CA TRP A 87 25.36 -22.64 21.13
C TRP A 87 25.60 -21.99 22.49
N LEU A 88 24.72 -22.22 23.48
CA LEU A 88 24.92 -21.72 24.84
C LEU A 88 26.18 -22.30 25.47
N ASP A 89 26.50 -23.56 25.25
CA ASP A 89 27.74 -24.18 25.71
C ASP A 89 28.97 -23.59 25.00
N GLN A 90 28.90 -23.42 23.68
CA GLN A 90 29.99 -22.84 22.89
C GLN A 90 30.30 -21.38 23.26
N PHE A 91 29.30 -20.59 23.67
CA PHE A 91 29.47 -19.20 24.09
C PHE A 91 29.81 -19.04 25.58
N ASN A 92 29.40 -19.97 26.44
CA ASN A 92 29.73 -19.94 27.87
C ASN A 92 31.00 -20.74 28.21
N GLY A 93 31.50 -21.57 27.30
CA GLY A 93 32.62 -22.49 27.49
C GLY A 93 33.96 -22.00 26.94
N ASN A 94 34.31 -20.72 27.15
CA ASN A 94 35.65 -20.23 26.85
C ASN A 94 36.15 -19.25 27.93
N GLU A 95 36.49 -19.80 29.09
CA GLU A 95 37.56 -19.32 29.99
C GLU A 95 38.47 -20.50 30.38
#